data_AF-A0A2V7UF35-F1
#
_entry.id   AF-A0A2V7UF35-F1
#
_cell.length_a   1.000
_cell.length_b   1.000
_cell.length_c   1.000
_cell.angle_alpha   90.00
_cell.angle_beta   90.00
_cell.angle_gamma   90.00
#
_symmetry.space_group_name_H-M   'P 1'
#
loop_
_entity.id
_entity.type
_entity.pdbx_description
1 polymer ?
#
loop_
_entity_poly.entity_id
_entity_poly.type
_entity_poly.pdbx_seq_one_letter_code
_entity_poly.pdbx_strand_id
1 'polypeptide(L)'
;MRIPKFLAASALAVLFGCIHPAPATAGASFSFFYSNLSPYGSWTVSSSYGRVWQPSVYAVGWNPYYDGHWVYADVGWTWVSDYPWGDVCYHYGTWDFDPGMGWVWVPGDVWAPSWVVFRTGPDYIGWAPVSPRFSIGASFGDVDESRFVFVSAGNFLAPSVRSYAVPVRQTRVIFQQTRIINLMYGRSKESAGDRSVSCPSSG
;
A
#
# COMPACT_ATOMS: atom_id res chain seq x y z
N MET A 1 -5.00 -0.95 69.05
CA MET A 1 -4.70 -1.98 68.04
C MET A 1 -4.47 -1.27 66.71
N ARG A 2 -3.23 -1.19 66.22
CA ARG A 2 -2.84 -0.47 65.00
C ARG A 2 -2.98 -1.39 63.79
N ILE A 3 -3.75 -1.00 62.78
CA ILE A 3 -3.56 -1.41 61.38
C ILE A 3 -4.00 -0.24 60.48
N PRO A 4 -3.11 0.42 59.72
CA PRO A 4 -3.49 1.37 58.67
C PRO A 4 -3.55 0.65 57.32
N LYS A 5 -4.54 0.94 56.48
CA LYS A 5 -4.52 0.55 55.06
C LYS A 5 -5.05 1.67 54.17
N PHE A 6 -4.07 2.41 53.65
CA PHE A 6 -3.91 3.05 52.34
C PHE A 6 -5.15 3.31 51.47
N LEU A 7 -5.32 4.60 51.14
CA LEU A 7 -5.93 5.07 49.90
C LEU A 7 -5.20 4.49 48.69
N ALA A 8 -5.96 4.05 47.69
CA ALA A 8 -5.49 3.98 46.32
C ALA A 8 -6.61 4.51 45.41
N ALA A 9 -6.38 5.70 44.84
CA ALA A 9 -7.20 6.24 43.77
C ALA A 9 -6.84 5.49 42.48
N SER A 10 -7.81 4.80 41.87
CA SER A 10 -7.65 4.22 40.55
C SER A 10 -7.70 5.32 39.49
N ALA A 11 -6.56 5.62 38.88
CA ALA A 11 -6.52 6.31 37.59
C ALA A 11 -6.73 5.26 36.49
N LEU A 12 -7.85 5.36 35.76
CA LEU A 12 -8.12 4.55 34.58
C LEU A 12 -7.34 5.15 33.40
N ALA A 13 -6.20 4.57 33.05
CA ALA A 13 -5.48 4.90 31.82
C ALA A 13 -6.17 4.19 30.64
N VAL A 14 -6.87 4.95 29.80
CA VAL A 14 -7.36 4.46 28.50
C VAL A 14 -6.16 4.43 27.56
N LEU A 15 -5.53 3.25 27.41
CA LEU A 15 -4.52 3.01 26.39
C LEU A 15 -5.22 2.80 25.04
N PHE A 16 -5.30 3.85 24.23
CA PHE A 16 -5.40 3.67 22.77
C PHE A 16 -4.02 3.24 22.27
N GLY A 17 -3.77 1.93 22.32
CA GLY A 17 -2.59 1.32 21.76
C GLY A 17 -2.99 0.16 20.87
N CYS A 18 -3.22 0.41 19.58
CA CYS A 18 -3.02 -0.63 18.59
C CYS A 18 -1.50 -0.81 18.43
N ILE A 19 -0.87 -1.46 19.40
CA ILE A 19 0.41 -2.12 19.17
C ILE A 19 0.06 -3.31 18.29
N HIS A 20 0.10 -3.12 16.97
CA HIS A 20 0.10 -4.24 16.03
C HIS A 20 1.50 -4.83 16.12
N PRO A 21 1.72 -6.01 16.72
CA PRO A 21 3.01 -6.65 16.63
C PRO A 21 3.25 -6.94 15.15
N ALA A 22 4.29 -6.33 14.56
CA ALA A 22 4.81 -6.79 13.29
C ALA A 22 5.16 -8.28 13.46
N PRO A 23 4.61 -9.20 12.64
CA PRO A 23 4.93 -10.61 12.79
C PRO A 23 6.43 -10.80 12.57
N ALA A 24 7.10 -11.31 13.60
CA ALA A 24 8.44 -11.83 13.51
C ALA A 24 8.49 -12.91 12.41
N THR A 25 9.59 -12.92 11.67
CA THR A 25 9.84 -13.58 10.38
C THR A 25 9.54 -15.09 10.35
N ALA A 26 8.26 -15.46 10.30
CA ALA A 26 7.80 -16.69 9.68
C ALA A 26 7.21 -16.27 8.33
N GLY A 27 7.88 -16.62 7.22
CA GLY A 27 7.37 -16.33 5.88
C GLY A 27 5.93 -16.83 5.75
N ALA A 28 5.05 -15.98 5.25
CA ALA A 28 3.65 -16.33 5.16
C ALA A 28 3.48 -17.50 4.18
N SER A 29 2.77 -18.55 4.60
CA SER A 29 2.63 -19.78 3.82
C SER A 29 1.42 -19.75 2.90
N PHE A 30 1.42 -20.59 1.86
CA PHE A 30 0.24 -20.72 0.99
C PHE A 30 -1.03 -21.10 1.77
N SER A 31 -0.92 -21.98 2.77
CA SER A 31 -2.07 -22.35 3.61
C SER A 31 -2.61 -21.17 4.41
N PHE A 32 -1.73 -20.29 4.90
CA PHE A 32 -2.11 -19.03 5.56
C PHE A 32 -2.86 -18.10 4.59
N PHE A 33 -2.35 -17.92 3.37
CA PHE A 33 -3.05 -17.11 2.37
C PHE A 33 -4.41 -17.69 2.02
N TYR A 34 -4.45 -19.01 1.76
CA TYR A 34 -5.67 -19.68 1.35
C TYR A 34 -6.78 -19.51 2.38
N SER A 35 -6.50 -19.75 3.66
CA SER A 35 -7.49 -19.63 4.73
C SER A 35 -7.97 -18.19 4.94
N ASN A 36 -7.07 -17.21 4.95
CA ASN A 36 -7.42 -15.81 5.19
C ASN A 36 -8.17 -15.16 4.01
N LEU A 37 -7.91 -15.59 2.77
CA LEU A 37 -8.45 -14.96 1.57
C LEU A 37 -9.68 -15.65 0.98
N SER A 38 -9.89 -16.94 1.27
CA SER A 38 -11.04 -17.70 0.75
C SER A 38 -12.42 -17.09 1.07
N PRO A 39 -12.65 -16.43 2.22
CA PRO A 39 -13.94 -15.79 2.51
C PRO A 39 -14.25 -14.54 1.67
N TYR A 40 -13.23 -13.94 1.03
CA TYR A 40 -13.34 -12.60 0.43
C TYR A 40 -13.17 -12.60 -1.10
N GLY A 41 -12.94 -13.76 -1.70
CA GLY A 41 -12.61 -13.87 -3.11
C GLY A 41 -12.38 -15.31 -3.55
N SER A 42 -11.89 -15.46 -4.77
CA SER A 42 -11.74 -16.76 -5.43
C SER A 42 -10.29 -17.05 -5.78
N TRP A 43 -9.85 -18.27 -5.49
CA TRP A 43 -8.57 -18.80 -5.94
C TRP A 43 -8.71 -19.43 -7.32
N THR A 44 -7.94 -18.94 -8.30
CA THR A 44 -7.95 -19.41 -9.69
C THR A 44 -6.53 -19.72 -10.17
N VAL A 45 -6.40 -20.23 -11.39
CA VAL A 45 -5.11 -20.54 -12.02
C VAL A 45 -4.94 -19.67 -13.26
N SER A 46 -4.08 -18.65 -13.17
CA SER A 46 -3.62 -17.89 -14.33
C SER A 46 -2.58 -18.69 -15.09
N SER A 47 -2.65 -18.69 -16.42
CA SER A 47 -1.61 -19.29 -17.27
C SER A 47 -0.26 -18.55 -17.14
N SER A 48 -0.30 -17.27 -16.73
CA SER A 48 0.90 -16.44 -16.57
C SER A 48 1.60 -16.63 -15.23
N TYR A 49 0.83 -16.89 -14.17
CA TYR A 49 1.32 -16.81 -12.79
C TYR A 49 1.04 -18.06 -11.94
N GLY A 50 0.32 -19.04 -12.47
CA GLY A 50 -0.14 -20.19 -11.71
C GLY A 50 -1.27 -19.80 -10.75
N ARG A 51 -1.19 -20.24 -9.49
CA ARG A 51 -2.26 -20.02 -8.52
C ARG A 51 -2.31 -18.55 -8.08
N VAL A 52 -3.43 -17.89 -8.35
CA VAL A 52 -3.68 -16.49 -8.01
C VAL A 52 -5.01 -16.33 -7.28
N TRP A 53 -5.21 -15.20 -6.62
CA TRP A 53 -6.46 -14.86 -5.94
C TRP A 53 -7.11 -13.62 -6.58
N GLN A 54 -8.44 -13.60 -6.64
CA GLN A 54 -9.21 -12.45 -7.11
C GLN A 54 -10.22 -12.03 -6.03
N PRO A 55 -10.23 -10.75 -5.63
CA PRO A 55 -11.20 -10.26 -4.67
C PRO A 55 -12.59 -10.24 -5.30
N SER A 56 -13.63 -10.47 -4.50
CA SER A 56 -15.02 -10.29 -4.93
C SER A 56 -15.44 -8.81 -5.02
N VAL A 57 -14.53 -7.89 -5.36
CA VAL A 57 -14.84 -6.45 -5.41
C VAL A 57 -15.60 -6.12 -6.70
N TYR A 58 -16.76 -5.48 -6.57
CA TYR A 58 -17.71 -5.26 -7.67
C TYR A 58 -17.70 -3.84 -8.28
N ALA A 59 -16.82 -2.95 -7.82
CA ALA A 59 -16.82 -1.57 -8.30
C ALA A 59 -16.14 -1.45 -9.67
N VAL A 60 -16.86 -0.87 -10.63
CA VAL A 60 -16.28 -0.48 -11.93
C VAL A 60 -15.14 0.51 -11.71
N GLY A 61 -13.98 0.24 -12.33
CA GLY A 61 -12.80 1.09 -12.20
C GLY A 61 -11.99 0.86 -10.92
N TRP A 62 -12.27 -0.21 -10.18
CA TRP A 62 -11.44 -0.61 -9.04
C TRP A 62 -9.99 -0.91 -9.46
N ASN A 63 -9.05 -0.49 -8.63
CA ASN A 63 -7.61 -0.70 -8.78
C ASN A 63 -7.05 -1.06 -7.38
N PRO A 64 -6.05 -1.94 -7.27
CA PRO A 64 -5.28 -2.07 -6.04
C PRO A 64 -4.76 -0.72 -5.52
N TYR A 65 -4.61 -0.58 -4.20
CA TYR A 65 -4.18 0.66 -3.54
C TYR A 65 -5.08 1.87 -3.81
N TYR A 66 -6.40 1.66 -3.71
CA TYR A 66 -7.41 2.67 -4.02
C TYR A 66 -8.32 3.02 -2.83
N ASP A 67 -8.89 2.01 -2.16
CA ASP A 67 -9.67 2.17 -0.93
C ASP A 67 -8.77 1.94 0.31
N GLY A 68 -8.35 3.05 0.91
CA GLY A 68 -7.37 3.12 1.99
C GLY A 68 -6.60 4.44 1.97
N HIS A 69 -5.46 4.47 2.66
CA HIS A 69 -4.59 5.64 2.74
C HIS A 69 -3.12 5.29 2.96
N TRP A 70 -2.25 6.25 2.68
CA TRP A 70 -0.81 6.15 2.92
C TRP A 70 -0.45 6.66 4.31
N VAL A 71 0.39 5.90 5.01
CA VAL A 71 1.06 6.36 6.23
C VAL A 71 2.56 6.20 6.08
N TYR A 72 3.31 7.08 6.73
CA TYR A 72 4.75 6.91 6.86
C TYR A 72 5.07 6.24 8.19
N ALA A 73 5.60 5.02 8.14
CA ALA A 73 6.02 4.24 9.30
C ALA A 73 7.53 4.03 9.28
N ASP A 74 8.10 3.45 10.34
CA ASP A 74 9.55 3.16 10.44
C ASP A 74 10.05 2.24 9.31
N VAL A 75 9.14 1.45 8.74
CA VAL A 75 9.37 0.53 7.62
C VAL A 75 9.17 1.18 6.25
N GLY A 76 8.81 2.47 6.20
CA GLY A 76 8.59 3.26 5.00
C GLY A 76 7.11 3.57 4.71
N TRP A 77 6.85 3.98 3.47
CA TRP A 77 5.50 4.29 3.01
C TRP A 77 4.65 3.02 2.96
N THR A 78 3.71 2.96 3.90
CA THR A 78 2.88 1.80 4.17
C THR A 78 1.46 2.09 3.73
N TRP A 79 0.87 1.16 2.99
CA TRP A 79 -0.53 1.24 2.62
C TRP A 79 -1.39 0.68 3.76
N VAL A 80 -2.34 1.48 4.24
CA VAL A 80 -3.37 1.05 5.18
C VAL A 80 -4.66 0.88 4.40
N SER A 81 -5.10 -0.36 4.26
CA SER A 81 -6.31 -0.67 3.48
C SER A 81 -7.57 -0.66 4.32
N ASP A 82 -8.67 -0.25 3.70
CA ASP A 82 -10.01 -0.36 4.28
C ASP A 82 -10.61 -1.78 4.13
N TYR A 83 -9.92 -2.69 3.45
CA TYR A 83 -10.39 -4.05 3.22
C TYR A 83 -9.92 -5.02 4.30
N PRO A 84 -10.76 -5.98 4.73
CA PRO A 84 -10.40 -6.96 5.77
C PRO A 84 -9.29 -7.93 5.33
N TRP A 85 -9.08 -8.09 4.02
CA TRP A 85 -8.00 -8.91 3.44
C TRP A 85 -6.74 -8.09 3.12
N GLY A 86 -6.77 -6.77 3.34
CA GLY A 86 -5.74 -5.83 2.93
C GLY A 86 -4.37 -6.12 3.55
N ASP A 87 -4.34 -6.47 4.84
CA ASP A 87 -3.11 -6.81 5.56
C ASP A 87 -2.34 -7.97 4.91
N VAL A 88 -3.06 -8.88 4.23
CA VAL A 88 -2.44 -9.98 3.49
C VAL A 88 -2.05 -9.51 2.09
N CYS A 89 -3.01 -9.03 1.29
CA CYS A 89 -2.78 -8.81 -0.13
C CYS A 89 -1.92 -7.59 -0.47
N TYR A 90 -1.81 -6.60 0.41
CA TYR A 90 -0.97 -5.43 0.17
C TYR A 90 0.44 -5.55 0.74
N HIS A 91 0.69 -6.58 1.56
CA HIS A 91 1.99 -6.77 2.19
C HIS A 91 2.70 -8.08 1.83
N TYR A 92 1.99 -9.14 1.45
CA TYR A 92 2.54 -10.47 1.16
C TYR A 92 2.30 -10.93 -0.28
N GLY A 93 2.64 -10.09 -1.27
CA GLY A 93 2.47 -10.42 -2.67
C GLY A 93 2.26 -9.20 -3.54
N THR A 94 2.03 -9.43 -4.83
CA THR A 94 1.93 -8.37 -5.83
C THR A 94 0.63 -8.46 -6.60
N TRP A 95 0.19 -7.31 -7.12
CA TRP A 95 -0.99 -7.25 -7.97
C TRP A 95 -0.57 -7.09 -9.43
N ASP A 96 -1.27 -7.79 -10.32
CA ASP A 96 -1.14 -7.60 -11.76
C ASP A 96 -2.51 -7.63 -12.43
N PHE A 97 -2.58 -7.03 -13.61
CA PHE A 97 -3.77 -7.07 -14.44
C PHE A 97 -3.59 -8.15 -15.52
N ASP A 98 -4.30 -9.26 -15.36
CA ASP A 98 -4.37 -10.35 -16.34
C ASP A 98 -5.49 -10.01 -17.35
N PRO A 99 -5.22 -9.90 -18.67
CA PRO A 99 -6.23 -9.51 -19.65
C PRO A 99 -7.46 -10.43 -19.71
N GLY A 100 -7.33 -11.71 -19.33
CA GLY A 100 -8.42 -12.67 -19.33
C GLY A 100 -9.21 -12.73 -18.01
N MET A 101 -8.66 -12.20 -16.92
CA MET A 101 -9.25 -12.31 -15.57
C MET A 101 -9.50 -10.96 -14.89
N GLY A 102 -8.84 -9.89 -15.33
CA GLY A 102 -8.77 -8.60 -14.64
C GLY A 102 -7.66 -8.57 -13.59
N TRP A 103 -7.85 -7.78 -12.53
CA TRP A 103 -6.90 -7.73 -11.43
C TRP A 103 -6.82 -9.07 -10.70
N VAL A 104 -5.59 -9.55 -10.54
CA VAL A 104 -5.25 -10.77 -9.80
C VAL A 104 -4.14 -10.44 -8.80
N TRP A 105 -4.21 -11.08 -7.64
CA TRP A 105 -3.14 -11.05 -6.65
C TRP A 105 -2.32 -12.33 -6.73
N VAL A 106 -1.01 -12.16 -6.81
CA VAL A 106 -0.02 -13.24 -6.86
C VAL A 106 0.65 -13.35 -5.48
N PRO A 107 0.54 -14.50 -4.79
CA PRO A 107 1.09 -14.67 -3.45
C PRO A 107 2.62 -14.49 -3.41
N GLY A 108 3.11 -13.86 -2.34
CA GLY A 108 4.53 -13.76 -2.00
C GLY A 108 4.74 -13.92 -0.49
N ASP A 109 5.73 -14.68 -0.07
CA ASP A 109 5.97 -14.99 1.35
C ASP A 109 6.76 -13.92 2.10
N VAL A 110 7.28 -12.93 1.38
CA VAL A 110 8.02 -11.77 1.91
C VAL A 110 7.07 -10.62 2.19
N TRP A 111 7.18 -10.05 3.40
CA TRP A 111 6.45 -8.86 3.80
C TRP A 111 7.11 -7.58 3.27
N ALA A 112 6.32 -6.60 2.83
CA ALA A 112 6.75 -5.23 2.56
C ALA A 112 5.68 -4.22 2.97
N PRO A 113 6.05 -2.96 3.30
CA PRO A 113 5.06 -1.91 3.66
C PRO A 113 4.09 -1.61 2.51
N SER A 114 4.55 -1.80 1.27
CA SER A 114 3.76 -1.79 0.06
C SER A 114 4.57 -2.35 -1.09
N TRP A 115 3.88 -2.93 -2.08
CA TRP A 115 4.47 -3.43 -3.32
C TRP A 115 4.10 -2.52 -4.49
N VAL A 116 4.56 -1.26 -4.44
CA VAL A 116 4.25 -0.24 -5.45
C VAL A 116 5.49 0.46 -5.99
N VAL A 117 5.37 0.96 -7.22
CA VAL A 117 6.25 1.99 -7.76
C VAL A 117 5.60 3.35 -7.56
N PHE A 118 6.36 4.31 -7.05
CA PHE A 118 5.91 5.70 -6.92
C PHE A 118 6.34 6.54 -8.11
N ARG A 119 5.49 7.50 -8.47
CA ARG A 119 5.78 8.61 -9.36
C ARG A 119 5.49 9.93 -8.66
N THR A 120 6.29 10.94 -8.97
CA THR A 120 6.07 12.31 -8.50
C THR A 120 6.23 13.30 -9.64
N GLY A 121 5.44 14.36 -9.61
CA GLY A 121 5.55 15.54 -10.45
C GLY A 121 5.36 16.81 -9.62
N PRO A 122 5.21 17.98 -10.26
CA PRO A 122 5.02 19.25 -9.55
C PRO A 122 3.78 19.25 -8.66
N ASP A 123 2.65 18.76 -9.17
CA ASP A 123 1.35 18.88 -8.50
C ASP A 123 0.75 17.53 -8.07
N TYR A 124 1.34 16.42 -8.50
CA TYR A 124 0.75 15.09 -8.35
C TYR A 124 1.75 14.08 -7.82
N ILE A 125 1.24 13.19 -6.96
CA ILE A 125 1.89 11.96 -6.56
C ILE A 125 1.03 10.81 -7.09
N GLY A 126 1.67 9.78 -7.61
CA GLY A 126 0.98 8.58 -8.03
C GLY A 126 1.73 7.31 -7.73
N TRP A 127 1.02 6.21 -7.78
CA TRP A 127 1.56 4.88 -7.52
C TRP A 127 0.85 3.84 -8.37
N ALA A 128 1.53 2.74 -8.61
CA ALA A 128 0.96 1.55 -9.23
C ALA A 128 1.58 0.30 -8.62
N PRO A 129 0.86 -0.83 -8.58
CA PRO A 129 1.44 -2.10 -8.16
C PRO A 129 2.65 -2.49 -9.01
N VAL A 130 3.65 -3.06 -8.34
CA VAL A 130 4.76 -3.73 -9.03
C VAL A 130 4.27 -5.07 -9.57
N SER A 131 4.58 -5.40 -10.82
CA SER A 131 4.23 -6.71 -11.40
C SER A 131 5.04 -7.83 -10.73
N PRO A 132 4.47 -9.04 -10.55
CA PRO A 132 5.19 -10.22 -10.05
C PRO A 132 6.46 -10.57 -10.85
N ARG A 133 6.56 -10.12 -12.11
CA ARG A 133 7.73 -10.31 -12.98
C ARG A 133 8.84 -9.29 -12.76
N PHE A 134 8.69 -8.41 -11.76
CA PHE A 134 9.72 -7.43 -11.41
C PHE A 134 11.02 -8.13 -10.99
N SER A 135 12.11 -7.78 -11.66
CA SER A 135 13.47 -8.14 -11.26
C SER A 135 14.21 -6.89 -10.79
N ILE A 136 14.99 -7.02 -9.73
CA ILE A 136 15.91 -5.96 -9.26
C ILE A 136 16.96 -5.77 -10.37
N GLY A 137 16.76 -4.75 -11.21
CA GLY A 137 17.55 -4.48 -12.42
C GLY A 137 16.70 -4.21 -13.67
N ALA A 138 15.42 -4.60 -13.67
CA ALA A 138 14.45 -4.12 -14.65
C ALA A 138 14.12 -2.65 -14.38
N SER A 139 14.02 -1.86 -15.45
CA SER A 139 13.56 -0.48 -15.33
C SER A 139 12.13 -0.49 -14.79
N PHE A 140 11.86 0.27 -13.73
CA PHE A 140 10.50 0.51 -13.20
C PHE A 140 9.52 1.10 -14.26
N GLY A 141 10.02 1.40 -15.47
CA GLY A 141 9.33 2.08 -16.56
C GLY A 141 8.27 1.27 -17.32
N ASP A 142 8.17 -0.04 -17.11
CA ASP A 142 7.25 -0.90 -17.88
C ASP A 142 5.86 -1.10 -17.24
N VAL A 143 5.53 -0.33 -16.19
CA VAL A 143 4.18 -0.36 -15.62
C VAL A 143 3.25 0.51 -16.48
N ASP A 144 2.21 -0.12 -17.04
CA ASP A 144 1.20 0.54 -17.86
C ASP A 144 0.60 1.77 -17.15
N GLU A 145 0.50 2.89 -17.88
CA GLU A 145 0.00 4.17 -17.36
C GLU A 145 -1.38 4.05 -16.72
N SER A 146 -2.26 3.20 -17.25
CA SER A 146 -3.63 2.98 -16.76
C SER A 146 -3.70 2.35 -15.37
N ARG A 147 -2.60 1.76 -14.91
CA ARG A 147 -2.49 1.13 -13.59
C ARG A 147 -2.18 2.16 -12.50
N PHE A 148 -1.74 3.35 -12.87
CA PHE A 148 -1.42 4.39 -11.89
C PHE A 148 -2.67 5.04 -11.32
N VAL A 149 -2.69 5.14 -9.99
CA VAL A 149 -3.56 6.02 -9.23
C VAL A 149 -2.79 7.31 -8.98
N PHE A 150 -3.42 8.45 -9.24
CA PHE A 150 -2.85 9.77 -8.96
C PHE A 150 -3.77 10.55 -8.01
N VAL A 151 -3.15 11.34 -7.14
CA VAL A 151 -3.80 12.36 -6.32
C VAL A 151 -2.96 13.63 -6.39
N SER A 152 -3.57 14.79 -6.11
CA SER A 152 -2.77 16.00 -5.92
C SER A 152 -1.82 15.80 -4.73
N ALA A 153 -0.62 16.37 -4.79
CA ALA A 153 0.41 16.16 -3.77
C ALA A 153 -0.07 16.52 -2.35
N GLY A 154 -0.92 17.55 -2.21
CA GLY A 154 -1.51 17.94 -0.93
C GLY A 154 -2.54 16.96 -0.36
N ASN A 155 -3.11 16.07 -1.18
CA ASN A 155 -4.08 15.06 -0.76
C ASN A 155 -3.45 13.67 -0.59
N PHE A 156 -2.13 13.53 -0.72
CA PHE A 156 -1.47 12.23 -0.64
C PHE A 156 -1.68 11.50 0.70
N LEU A 157 -1.78 12.25 1.79
CA LEU A 157 -2.01 11.74 3.15
C LEU A 157 -3.48 11.81 3.58
N ALA A 158 -4.40 12.02 2.63
CA ALA A 158 -5.82 12.02 2.95
C ALA A 158 -6.25 10.63 3.49
N PRO A 159 -7.15 10.57 4.49
CA PRO A 159 -7.59 9.32 5.10
C PRO A 159 -8.40 8.42 4.14
N SER A 160 -8.83 8.95 3.00
CA SER A 160 -9.49 8.22 1.92
C SER A 160 -8.92 8.68 0.59
N VAL A 161 -8.01 7.90 0.01
CA VAL A 161 -7.43 8.18 -1.32
C VAL A 161 -8.52 8.27 -2.38
N ARG A 162 -9.49 7.37 -2.35
CA ARG A 162 -10.54 7.27 -3.36
C ARG A 162 -11.29 8.58 -3.59
N SER A 163 -11.49 9.37 -2.53
CA SER A 163 -12.19 10.67 -2.61
C SER A 163 -11.41 11.73 -3.40
N TYR A 164 -10.09 11.56 -3.53
CA TYR A 164 -9.19 12.51 -4.19
C TYR A 164 -8.50 11.92 -5.43
N ALA A 165 -8.74 10.64 -5.72
CA ALA A 165 -8.17 9.95 -6.84
C ALA A 165 -8.64 10.60 -8.15
N VAL A 166 -7.66 10.94 -8.99
CA VAL A 166 -7.90 11.54 -10.29
C VAL A 166 -8.62 10.53 -11.20
N PRO A 167 -9.63 10.96 -11.99
CA PRO A 167 -10.30 10.08 -12.95
C PRO A 167 -9.33 9.50 -13.98
N VAL A 168 -9.50 8.23 -14.34
CA VAL A 168 -8.64 7.48 -15.27
C VAL A 168 -8.37 8.21 -16.60
N ARG A 169 -9.32 9.01 -17.10
CA ARG A 169 -9.14 9.79 -18.35
C ARG A 169 -8.04 10.85 -18.28
N GLN A 170 -7.68 11.31 -17.08
CA GLN A 170 -6.62 12.30 -16.86
C GLN A 170 -5.27 11.65 -16.53
N THR A 171 -5.26 10.35 -16.20
CA THR A 171 -4.05 9.59 -15.81
C THR A 171 -2.93 9.71 -16.84
N ARG A 172 -3.23 9.62 -18.15
CA ARG A 172 -2.22 9.76 -19.21
C ARG A 172 -1.50 11.11 -19.19
N VAL A 173 -2.23 12.21 -19.02
CA VAL A 173 -1.63 13.56 -19.02
C VAL A 173 -0.71 13.72 -17.81
N ILE A 174 -1.17 13.28 -16.64
CA ILE A 174 -0.38 13.35 -15.40
C ILE A 174 0.83 12.40 -15.45
N PHE A 175 0.67 11.22 -16.04
CA PHE A 175 1.75 10.26 -16.20
C PHE A 175 2.94 10.87 -16.97
N GLN A 176 2.66 11.63 -18.04
CA GLN A 176 3.68 12.34 -18.84
C GLN A 176 4.38 13.48 -18.08
N GLN A 177 3.73 14.04 -17.05
CA GLN A 177 4.25 15.14 -16.24
C GLN A 177 4.97 14.68 -14.97
N THR A 178 4.94 13.38 -14.69
CA THR A 178 5.54 12.77 -13.50
C THR A 178 6.71 11.88 -13.91
N ARG A 179 7.58 11.57 -12.94
CA ARG A 179 8.67 10.60 -13.13
C ARG A 179 8.65 9.56 -12.01
N ILE A 180 9.14 8.36 -12.31
CA ILE A 180 9.34 7.34 -11.30
C ILE A 180 10.37 7.81 -10.29
N ILE A 181 10.11 7.50 -9.02
CA ILE A 181 11.10 7.61 -7.95
C ILE A 181 11.37 6.19 -7.43
N ASN A 182 12.65 5.79 -7.43
CA ASN A 182 13.05 4.51 -6.87
C ASN A 182 12.71 4.54 -5.39
N LEU A 183 11.82 3.62 -5.01
CA LEU A 183 11.43 3.21 -3.66
C LEU A 183 11.53 4.33 -2.62
N MET A 184 10.37 4.79 -2.23
CA MET A 184 10.08 5.46 -0.96
C MET A 184 10.36 4.53 0.27
N TYR A 185 11.31 3.60 0.15
CA TYR A 185 11.99 2.97 1.27
C TYR A 185 13.06 3.95 1.74
N GLY A 186 13.10 4.24 3.04
CA GLY A 186 13.83 5.36 3.64
C GLY A 186 15.15 5.68 2.93
N ARG A 187 15.16 6.78 2.17
CA ARG A 187 16.40 7.44 1.79
C ARG A 187 17.03 7.92 3.09
N SER A 188 17.99 7.16 3.62
CA SER A 188 18.99 7.72 4.55
C SER A 188 19.52 8.99 3.93
N LYS A 189 19.62 10.06 4.73
CA LYS A 189 19.98 11.43 4.35
C LYS A 189 21.26 11.51 3.49
N GLU A 190 21.19 11.21 2.20
CA GLU A 190 22.32 11.39 1.28
C GLU A 190 21.84 11.39 -0.17
N SER A 191 21.04 12.41 -0.50
CA SER A 191 20.96 13.03 -1.84
C SER A 191 19.97 14.20 -1.81
N ALA A 192 19.94 14.94 -0.70
CA ALA A 192 19.46 16.31 -0.69
C ALA A 192 20.57 17.19 -1.29
N GLY A 193 20.70 17.08 -2.61
CA GLY A 193 21.64 17.83 -3.42
C GLY A 193 21.07 18.02 -4.81
N ASP A 194 19.81 18.43 -4.91
CA ASP A 194 19.35 19.49 -5.82
C ASP A 194 17.85 19.72 -5.61
N ARG A 195 17.50 20.95 -5.23
CA ARG A 195 16.16 21.56 -5.08
C ARG A 195 15.22 21.00 -4.00
N SER A 196 15.20 21.75 -2.90
CA SER A 196 14.16 21.80 -1.87
C SER A 196 12.76 21.97 -2.47
N VAL A 197 11.88 21.00 -2.26
CA VAL A 197 10.44 21.24 -2.23
C VAL A 197 10.09 21.51 -0.77
N SER A 198 9.98 22.77 -0.41
CA SER A 198 9.52 23.20 0.90
C SER A 198 8.01 22.97 0.98
N CYS A 199 7.55 22.21 1.98
CA CYS A 199 6.16 22.24 2.40
C CYS A 199 5.86 23.62 3.03
N PRO A 200 4.76 24.30 2.69
CA PRO A 200 4.39 25.53 3.38
C PRO A 200 3.95 25.19 4.80
N SER A 201 4.66 25.74 5.78
CA SER A 201 4.25 25.73 7.18
C SER A 201 2.95 26.52 7.32
N SER A 202 1.90 25.89 7.83
CA SER A 202 0.75 26.57 8.42
C SER A 202 1.23 27.54 9.50
N GLY A 203 0.71 28.77 9.46
CA GLY A 203 1.04 29.85 10.40
C GLY A 203 0.47 29.68 11.79
#